data_AF-A0A7C6RUZ4-F1
#
_entry.id   AF-A0A7C6RUZ4-F1
#
_cell.length_a   1.000
_cell.length_b   1.000
_cell.length_c   1.000
_cell.angle_alpha   90.00
_cell.angle_beta   90.00
_cell.angle_gamma   90.00
#
_symmetry.space_group_name_H-M   'P 1'
#
loop_
_entity.id
_entity.type
_entity.pdbx_description
1 polymer ?
#
loop_
_entity_poly.entity_id
_entity_poly.type
_entity_poly.pdbx_seq_one_letter_code
_entity_poly.pdbx_strand_id
1 'polypeptide(L)' 'MQPFVYETAVVYESSGQFLGDIRQTVQKLKRAHPQLKHYALADLKMQRGRRAVNVTLYFQPKH' A
#
# COMPACT_ATOMS: atom_id res chain seq x y z
N MET A 1 -2.61 -12.57 -15.60
CA MET A 1 -2.45 -11.18 -15.11
C MET A 1 -1.24 -11.13 -14.19
N GLN A 2 -0.33 -10.18 -14.36
CA GLN A 2 0.90 -10.06 -13.56
C GLN A 2 0.63 -9.30 -12.25
N PRO A 3 1.33 -9.61 -11.14
CA PRO A 3 1.21 -8.89 -9.88
C PRO A 3 1.78 -7.47 -9.97
N PHE A 4 1.23 -6.54 -9.17
CA PHE A 4 1.75 -5.17 -9.08
C PHE A 4 2.37 -4.91 -7.70
N VAL A 5 3.50 -4.21 -7.69
CA VAL A 5 4.22 -3.82 -6.47
C VAL A 5 4.29 -2.29 -6.41
N TYR A 6 3.86 -1.71 -5.30
CA TYR A 6 3.96 -0.27 -5.05
C TYR A 6 4.73 0.00 -3.77
N GLU A 7 5.72 0.88 -3.84
CA GLU A 7 6.53 1.31 -2.70
C GLU A 7 6.16 2.73 -2.28
N THR A 8 5.99 2.96 -0.98
CA THR A 8 5.70 4.27 -0.40
C THR A 8 6.33 4.41 0.99
N ALA A 9 6.59 5.62 1.45
CA ALA A 9 7.09 5.90 2.79
C ALA A 9 6.02 6.62 3.61
N VAL A 10 5.75 6.14 4.82
CA VAL A 10 4.79 6.74 5.75
C VAL A 10 5.51 7.17 7.02
N VAL A 11 5.25 8.40 7.46
CA VAL A 11 5.81 8.93 8.72
C VAL A 11 5.12 8.20 9.88
N TYR A 12 5.91 7.58 10.76
CA TYR A 12 5.39 6.77 11.85
C TYR A 12 5.21 7.62 13.10
N GLU A 13 4.05 8.27 13.23
CA GLU A 13 3.69 9.04 14.44
C GLU A 13 2.83 8.23 15.41
N SER A 14 1.88 7.42 14.90
CA SER A 14 1.13 6.44 15.70
C SER A 14 0.66 5.26 14.84
N SER A 15 0.46 4.10 15.46
CA SER A 15 0.01 2.87 14.77
C SER A 15 -1.39 2.99 14.16
N GLY A 16 -2.31 3.71 14.83
CA GLY A 16 -3.66 3.97 14.32
C GLY A 16 -3.66 4.91 13.10
N GLN A 17 -2.87 5.98 13.16
CA GLN A 17 -2.74 6.93 12.06
C GLN A 17 -2.05 6.30 10.85
N PHE A 18 -1.02 5.50 11.09
CA PHE A 18 -0.32 4.73 10.06
C PHE A 18 -1.25 3.78 9.27
N LEU A 19 -2.15 3.05 9.95
CA LEU A 19 -3.13 2.20 9.27
C LEU A 19 -4.13 3.02 8.45
N GLY A 20 -4.52 4.20 8.95
CA GLY A 20 -5.33 5.17 8.22
C GLY A 20 -4.64 5.63 6.94
N ASP A 21 -3.35 5.99 7.03
CA ASP A 21 -2.53 6.48 5.92
C ASP A 21 -2.32 5.41 4.84
N ILE A 22 -2.10 4.15 5.23
CA ILE A 22 -2.04 3.03 4.28
C ILE A 22 -3.38 2.87 3.55
N ARG A 23 -4.49 2.87 4.28
CA ARG A 23 -5.83 2.74 3.67
C ARG A 23 -6.08 3.86 2.68
N GLN A 24 -5.74 5.10 3.04
CA GLN A 24 -5.89 6.25 2.17
C GLN A 24 -4.99 6.15 0.93
N THR A 25 -3.75 5.66 1.10
CA THR A 25 -2.79 5.45 0.01
C THR A 25 -3.30 4.40 -0.98
N VAL A 26 -3.81 3.27 -0.49
CA VAL A 26 -4.42 2.23 -1.34
C VAL A 26 -5.61 2.78 -2.13
N GLN A 27 -6.47 3.60 -1.50
CA GLN A 27 -7.60 4.23 -2.20
C GLN A 27 -7.14 5.22 -3.28
N LYS A 28 -6.13 6.05 -2.99
CA LYS A 28 -5.53 6.96 -3.98
C LYS A 28 -4.91 6.18 -5.14
N LEU A 29 -4.16 5.11 -4.86
CA LEU A 29 -3.58 4.21 -5.87
C LEU A 29 -4.65 3.59 -6.78
N LYS A 30 -5.74 3.09 -6.21
CA LYS A 30 -6.86 2.52 -7.00
C LYS A 30 -7.57 3.54 -7.88
N ARG A 31 -7.59 4.81 -7.47
CA ARG A 31 -8.12 5.92 -8.28
C ARG A 31 -7.17 6.31 -9.41
N ALA A 32 -5.86 6.38 -9.11
CA ALA A 32 -4.82 6.75 -10.08
C ALA A 32 -4.53 5.65 -11.11
N HIS A 33 -4.68 4.38 -10.73
CA HIS A 33 -4.40 3.23 -11.58
C HIS A 33 -5.66 2.35 -11.73
N PRO A 34 -6.51 2.59 -12.76
CA PRO A 34 -7.74 1.85 -12.98
C PRO A 34 -7.54 0.32 -13.09
N GLN A 35 -6.36 -0.12 -13.52
CA GLN A 35 -5.98 -1.54 -13.55
C GLN A 35 -6.07 -2.22 -12.18
N LEU A 36 -5.87 -1.49 -11.09
CA LEU A 36 -5.99 -2.02 -9.71
C LEU A 36 -7.43 -2.28 -9.28
N LYS A 37 -8.45 -1.88 -10.06
CA LYS A 37 -9.86 -2.22 -9.76
C LYS A 37 -10.10 -3.73 -9.75
N HIS A 38 -9.39 -4.45 -10.62
CA HIS A 38 -9.42 -5.90 -10.73
C HIS A 38 -8.44 -6.60 -9.79
N TYR A 39 -7.78 -5.85 -8.90
CA TYR A 39 -6.77 -6.39 -8.00
C TYR A 39 -7.15 -6.17 -6.54
N ALA A 40 -6.80 -7.13 -5.70
CA ALA A 40 -6.87 -7.07 -4.25
C ALA A 40 -5.48 -6.82 -3.67
N LEU A 41 -5.40 -6.08 -2.56
CA LEU A 41 -4.16 -6.01 -1.78
C LEU A 41 -3.97 -7.39 -1.14
N ALA A 42 -2.92 -8.10 -1.55
CA ALA A 42 -2.62 -9.46 -1.14
C ALA A 42 -1.73 -9.48 0.09
N ASP A 43 -0.74 -8.59 0.11
CA ASP A 43 0.28 -8.53 1.14
C ASP A 43 0.82 -7.10 1.30
N LEU A 44 1.43 -6.87 2.46
CA LEU A 44 2.00 -5.61 2.91
C LEU A 44 3.34 -5.93 3.57
N LYS A 45 4.43 -5.45 2.99
CA LYS A 45 5.73 -5.45 3.66
C LYS A 45 5.99 -4.09 4.28
N MET A 46 6.37 -4.09 5.55
CA MET A 46 6.76 -2.87 6.26
C MET A 46 8.22 -2.99 6.68
N GLN A 47 9.01 -1.96 6.39
CA GLN A 47 10.40 -1.85 6.80
C GLN A 47 10.58 -0.54 7.55
N ARG A 48 10.87 -0.63 8.85
CA ARG A 48 11.14 0.55 9.67
C ARG A 48 12.49 1.14 9.31
N GLY A 49 12.48 2.32 8.70
CA GLY A 49 13.65 3.17 8.54
C GLY A 49 13.90 4.06 9.78
N ARG A 50 14.96 4.86 9.74
CA ARG A 50 15.33 5.75 10.87
C ARG A 50 14.29 6.83 11.20
N ARG A 51 13.52 7.30 10.20
CA ARG A 51 12.55 8.41 10.35
C ARG A 51 11.17 8.13 9.73
N ALA A 52 11.02 7.02 9.00
CA ALA A 52 9.81 6.66 8.30
C ALA A 52 9.71 5.13 8.22
N VAL A 53 8.51 4.62 7.99
CA VAL A 53 8.28 3.22 7.65
C VAL A 53 8.09 3.14 6.15
N ASN A 54 8.98 2.40 5.48
CA ASN A 54 8.82 2.03 4.09
C ASN A 54 7.78 0.93 4.01
N VAL A 55 6.83 1.11 3.10
CA VAL A 55 5.68 0.25 2.91
C VAL A 55 5.68 -0.22 1.46
N THR A 56 5.71 -1.53 1.27
CA THR A 56 5.52 -2.17 -0.03
C THR A 56 4.16 -2.84 -0.05
N LEU A 57 3.31 -2.44 -1.00
CA LEU A 57 1.97 -2.96 -1.21
C LEU A 57 1.97 -3.92 -2.40
N TYR A 58 1.57 -5.17 -2.16
CA TYR A 58 1.50 -6.21 -3.18
C TYR A 58 0.05 -6.41 -3.60
N PHE A 59 -0.23 -6.29 -4.89
CA PHE A 59 -1.55 -6.47 -5.45
C PHE A 59 -1.60 -7.72 -6.32
N GLN A 60 -2.59 -8.57 -6.09
CA GLN A 60 -2.89 -9.76 -6.89
C GLN A 60 -4.25 -9.63 -7.57
N PRO A 61 -4.47 -10.28 -8.73
CA PRO A 61 -5.78 -10.29 -9.39
C PRO A 61 -6.87 -10.82 -8.44
N LYS A 62 -8.05 -10.19 -8.49
CA LYS A 62 -9.26 -10.76 -7.87
C LYS A 62 -9.67 -11.95 -8.72
N HIS A 63 -9.92 -13.09 -8.07
CA HIS A 63 -10.64 -14.21 -8.67
C HIS A 63 -12.08 -13.81 -8.98
#